data_AF-A0A1X7T506-F1
#
_entry.id   AF-A0A1X7T506-F1
#
_cell.length_a   1.000
_cell.length_b   1.000
_cell.length_c   1.000
_cell.angle_alpha   90.00
_cell.angle_beta   90.00
_cell.angle_gamma   90.00
#
_symmetry.space_group_name_H-M   'P 1'
#
loop_
_entity.id
_entity.type
_entity.pdbx_description
1 polymer ?
#
loop_
_entity_poly.entity_id
_entity_poly.type
_entity_poly.pdbx_seq_one_letter_code
_entity_poly.pdbx_strand_id
1 'polypeptide(L)'
;MQYIPDGGVHYPSNPLQPGPIYVLTLRKCGRLGVCCEAFPKQVTYLVDECVDRANTVISYLYHYLKNYGINAIAVHWNADYCKG
;
A
#
# COMPACT_ATOMS: atom_id res chain seq x y z
N MET A 1 -0.62 24.18 1.44
CA MET A 1 0.68 23.66 1.90
C MET A 1 0.53 23.37 3.38
N GLN A 2 0.44 22.11 3.78
CA GLN A 2 0.27 21.72 5.18
C GLN A 2 1.62 21.26 5.73
N TYR A 3 2.02 21.83 6.86
CA TYR A 3 3.32 21.69 7.52
C TYR A 3 3.64 20.21 7.85
N ILE A 4 4.86 19.77 7.56
CA ILE A 4 5.33 18.40 7.79
C ILE A 4 6.40 18.43 8.89
N PRO A 5 6.14 17.90 10.11
CA PRO A 5 7.19 17.63 11.08
C PRO A 5 8.03 16.43 10.60
N ASP A 6 9.33 16.46 10.91
CA ASP A 6 10.37 15.53 10.45
C ASP A 6 9.98 14.04 10.61
N GLY A 7 9.40 13.45 9.56
CA GLY A 7 8.92 12.05 9.59
C GLY A 7 7.72 11.73 8.69
N GLY A 8 7.00 12.73 8.17
CA GLY A 8 5.76 12.51 7.44
C GLY A 8 5.90 12.04 5.98
N VAL A 9 4.91 11.29 5.51
CA VAL A 9 4.69 10.95 4.09
C VAL A 9 3.81 12.03 3.46
N HIS A 10 4.25 12.67 2.37
CA HIS A 10 3.43 13.63 1.64
C HIS A 10 2.73 12.95 0.46
N TYR A 11 1.40 12.86 0.52
CA TYR A 11 0.57 12.40 -0.58
C TYR A 11 0.28 13.54 -1.55
N PRO A 12 0.17 13.27 -2.86
CA PRO A 12 -0.27 14.28 -3.80
C PRO A 12 -1.71 14.71 -3.48
N SER A 13 -1.98 16.00 -3.65
CA SER A 13 -3.28 16.60 -3.33
C SER A 13 -4.42 16.08 -4.20
N ASN A 14 -4.11 15.46 -5.35
CA ASN A 14 -5.09 14.84 -6.24
C ASN A 14 -4.73 13.35 -6.45
N PRO A 15 -5.55 12.40 -5.96
CA PRO A 15 -5.32 10.96 -6.18
C PRO A 15 -5.51 10.53 -7.64
N LEU A 16 -6.14 11.35 -8.48
CA LEU A 16 -6.37 11.12 -9.90
C LEU A 16 -5.48 11.99 -10.79
N GLN A 17 -4.32 12.46 -10.30
CA GLN A 17 -3.42 13.24 -11.16
C GLN A 17 -2.96 12.37 -12.34
N PRO A 18 -3.05 12.87 -13.58
CA PRO A 18 -2.47 12.19 -14.73
C PRO A 18 -0.93 12.13 -14.57
N GLY A 19 -0.34 10.95 -14.69
CA GLY A 19 1.10 10.73 -14.58
C GLY A 19 1.53 10.01 -13.29
N PRO A 20 2.83 9.82 -13.07
CA PRO A 20 3.33 9.13 -11.89
C PRO A 20 2.89 9.85 -10.60
N ILE A 21 2.36 9.07 -9.66
CA ILE A 21 2.03 9.55 -8.32
C ILE A 21 3.35 9.59 -7.53
N TYR A 22 3.88 10.79 -7.34
CA TYR A 22 5.10 10.99 -6.56
C TYR A 22 4.76 11.11 -5.08
N VAL A 23 5.33 10.23 -4.27
CA VAL A 23 5.27 10.31 -2.81
C VAL A 23 6.63 10.75 -2.31
N LEU A 24 6.67 11.88 -1.61
CA LEU A 24 7.89 12.30 -0.93
C LEU A 24 7.99 11.55 0.39
N THR A 25 9.07 10.80 0.53
CA THR A 25 9.40 9.98 1.70
C THR A 25 10.84 10.24 2.10
N LEU A 26 11.13 10.21 3.41
CA LEU A 26 12.50 10.38 3.92
C LEU A 26 13.38 9.15 3.70
N ARG A 27 12.77 7.99 3.38
CA ARG A 27 13.44 6.70 3.24
C ARG A 27 12.99 6.02 1.96
N LYS A 28 13.81 5.14 1.41
CA LYS A 28 13.38 4.28 0.30
C LYS A 28 12.23 3.41 0.77
N CYS A 29 11.11 3.48 0.04
CA CYS A 29 9.93 2.69 0.30
C CYS A 29 9.62 1.84 -0.93
N GLY A 30 9.36 0.56 -0.69
CA GLY A 30 8.66 -0.31 -1.61
C GLY A 30 7.16 -0.03 -1.60
N ARG A 31 6.47 -0.59 -2.59
CA ARG A 31 5.03 -0.51 -2.72
C ARG A 31 4.42 -1.90 -2.65
N LEU A 32 3.37 -2.05 -1.84
CA LEU A 32 2.56 -3.27 -1.76
C LEU A 32 1.13 -2.91 -2.18
N GLY A 33 0.69 -3.41 -3.32
CA GLY A 33 -0.69 -3.29 -3.77
C GLY A 33 -1.49 -4.52 -3.39
N VAL A 34 -2.64 -4.36 -2.74
CA VAL A 34 -3.61 -5.43 -2.52
C VAL A 34 -4.86 -5.13 -3.33
N CYS A 35 -5.19 -6.03 -4.26
CA CYS A 35 -6.38 -5.94 -5.10
C CYS A 35 -7.31 -7.12 -4.81
N CYS A 36 -8.62 -6.88 -4.77
CA CYS A 36 -9.61 -7.94 -4.73
C CYS A 36 -10.16 -8.13 -6.15
N GLU A 37 -10.03 -9.31 -6.75
CA GLU A 37 -10.49 -9.52 -8.14
C GLU A 37 -12.01 -9.27 -8.32
N ALA A 38 -12.79 -9.45 -7.26
CA ALA A 38 -14.24 -9.19 -7.28
C ALA A 38 -14.59 -7.70 -7.32
N PHE A 39 -13.67 -6.79 -6.96
CA PHE A 39 -13.91 -5.35 -6.93
C PHE A 39 -12.75 -4.59 -7.57
N PRO A 40 -12.99 -3.67 -8.53
CA PRO A 40 -11.93 -2.90 -9.19
C PRO A 40 -11.37 -1.79 -8.29
N LYS A 41 -10.90 -2.15 -7.09
CA LYS A 41 -10.29 -1.26 -6.09
C LYS A 41 -9.01 -1.91 -5.58
N GLN A 42 -7.90 -1.23 -5.81
CA GLN A 42 -6.60 -1.58 -5.24
C GLN A 42 -6.30 -0.66 -4.06
N VAL A 43 -5.93 -1.24 -2.92
CA VAL A 43 -5.38 -0.50 -1.77
C VAL A 43 -3.87 -0.62 -1.84
N THR A 44 -3.20 0.52 -1.86
CA THR A 44 -1.74 0.60 -1.98
C THR A 44 -1.13 1.02 -0.65
N TYR A 45 -0.21 0.22 -0.14
CA TYR A 45 0.58 0.50 1.06
C TYR A 45 2.02 0.88 0.68
N LEU A 46 2.56 1.85 1.41
CA LEU A 46 3.98 2.20 1.36
C LEU A 46 4.71 1.40 2.43
N VAL A 47 5.76 0.71 2.04
CA VAL A 47 6.53 -0.18 2.91
C VAL A 47 7.96 0.31 2.95
N ASP A 48 8.45 0.75 4.09
CA ASP A 48 9.87 1.10 4.26
C ASP A 48 10.73 -0.13 3.90
N GLU A 49 11.74 0.04 3.03
CA GLU A 49 12.59 -1.10 2.60
C GLU A 49 13.45 -1.67 3.74
N CYS A 50 13.60 -0.96 4.85
CA CYS A 50 14.42 -1.36 5.99
C CYS A 50 13.70 -2.33 6.96
N VAL A 51 12.39 -2.56 6.80
CA VAL A 51 11.60 -3.44 7.68
C VAL A 51 11.60 -4.89 7.21
N ASP A 52 11.29 -5.81 8.12
CA ASP A 52 11.06 -7.21 7.76
C ASP A 52 9.83 -7.36 6.87
N ARG A 53 10.09 -7.58 5.57
CA ARG A 53 9.06 -7.60 4.52
C ARG A 53 7.99 -8.66 4.79
N ALA A 54 8.32 -9.83 5.33
CA ALA A 54 7.34 -10.90 5.52
C ALA A 54 6.31 -10.53 6.59
N ASN A 55 6.78 -10.14 7.78
CA ASN A 55 5.92 -9.75 8.89
C ASN A 55 5.10 -8.49 8.57
N THR A 56 5.71 -7.54 7.85
CA THR A 56 5.02 -6.33 7.41
C THR A 56 3.94 -6.63 6.37
N VAL A 57 4.20 -7.50 5.39
CA VAL A 57 3.18 -7.94 4.42
C VAL A 57 2.02 -8.62 5.14
N ILE A 58 2.27 -9.55 6.05
CA ILE A 58 1.22 -10.22 6.83
C ILE A 58 0.36 -9.20 7.59
N SER A 59 1.00 -8.22 8.22
CA SER A 59 0.31 -7.15 8.96
C SER A 59 -0.59 -6.31 8.06
N TYR A 60 -0.12 -5.94 6.87
CA TYR A 60 -0.93 -5.18 5.89
C TYR A 60 -2.06 -6.02 5.29
N LEU A 61 -1.86 -7.33 5.07
CA LEU A 61 -2.93 -8.22 4.61
C LEU A 61 -4.02 -8.36 5.68
N TYR A 62 -3.64 -8.53 6.95
CA TYR A 62 -4.58 -8.53 8.06
C TYR A 62 -5.37 -7.22 8.13
N HIS A 63 -4.67 -6.08 8.05
CA HIS A 63 -5.32 -4.76 7.99
C HIS A 63 -6.28 -4.65 6.81
N TYR A 64 -5.89 -5.14 5.63
CA TYR A 64 -6.73 -5.12 4.44
C TYR A 64 -8.00 -5.94 4.63
N LEU A 65 -7.89 -7.20 5.09
CA LEU A 65 -9.04 -8.06 5.32
C LEU A 65 -9.99 -7.46 6.37
N LYS A 66 -9.46 -6.84 7.42
CA LYS A 66 -10.27 -6.25 8.49
C LYS A 66 -11.08 -5.02 8.03
N ASN A 67 -10.53 -4.20 7.14
CA ASN A 67 -11.14 -2.92 6.75
C ASN A 67 -11.83 -2.94 5.37
N TYR A 68 -11.32 -3.76 4.45
CA TYR A 68 -11.76 -3.82 3.05
C TYR A 68 -12.13 -5.23 2.60
N GLY A 69 -11.83 -6.24 3.42
CA GLY A 69 -12.19 -7.62 3.13
C GLY A 69 -13.71 -7.77 3.08
N ILE A 70 -14.15 -8.60 2.15
CA ILE A 70 -15.48 -9.18 2.20
C ILE A 70 -15.42 -10.22 3.32
N ASN A 71 -16.46 -10.36 4.15
CA ASN A 71 -16.54 -11.32 5.28
C ASN A 71 -16.42 -12.79 4.81
N ALA A 72 -15.26 -13.14 4.26
CA ALA A 72 -14.94 -14.39 3.61
C ALA A 72 -14.30 -15.32 4.62
N ILE A 73 -14.74 -16.58 4.59
CA ILE A 73 -14.22 -17.65 5.44
C ILE A 73 -12.89 -18.23 4.92
N ALA A 74 -12.61 -18.01 3.64
CA ALA A 74 -11.39 -18.46 2.96
C ALA A 74 -11.01 -17.46 1.87
N VAL A 75 -9.72 -17.18 1.75
CA VAL A 75 -9.16 -16.26 0.75
C VAL A 75 -8.01 -16.95 0.04
N HIS A 76 -8.05 -16.95 -1.29
CA HIS A 76 -6.95 -17.39 -2.12
C HIS A 76 -6.06 -16.18 -2.46
N TRP A 77 -4.76 -16.30 -2.23
CA TRP A 77 -3.82 -15.20 -2.46
C TRP A 77 -2.92 -15.54 -3.65
N ASN A 78 -2.93 -14.66 -4.65
CA ASN A 78 -1.92 -14.62 -5.70
C ASN A 78 -0.92 -13.50 -5.36
N ALA A 79 0.36 -13.80 -5.48
CA ALA A 79 1.42 -12.82 -5.29
C ALA A 79 2.25 -12.73 -6.56
N ASP A 80 2.29 -11.55 -7.15
CA ASP A 80 3.13 -11.21 -8.28
C ASP A 80 4.33 -10.38 -7.79
N TYR A 81 5.54 -10.85 -8.06
CA TYR A 81 6.72 -10.03 -7.84
C TYR A 81 6.89 -9.10 -9.04
N CYS A 82 6.22 -7.95 -8.98
CA CYS A 82 6.46 -6.85 -9.92
C CYS A 82 7.92 -6.38 -9.79
N LYS A 83 8.81 -6.87 -10.65
CA LYS A 83 10.10 -6.23 -10.93
C LYS A 83 9.80 -5.02 -11.82
N GLY A 84 9.74 -3.84 -11.21
CA GLY A 84 9.74 -2.56 -11.94
C GLY A 84 11.08 -2.33 -12.62
#